data_AF-A0A8X6KAG7-F1
#
_entry.id   AF-A0A8X6KAG7-F1
#
_cell.length_a   1.000
_cell.length_b   1.000
_cell.length_c   1.000
_cell.angle_alpha   90.00
_cell.angle_beta   90.00
_cell.angle_gamma   90.00
#
_symmetry.space_group_name_H-M   'P 1'
#
loop_
_entity.id
_entity.type
_entity.pdbx_description
1 polymer ?
#
loop_
_entity_poly.entity_id
_entity_poly.type
_entity_poly.pdbx_seq_one_letter_code
_entity_poly.pdbx_strand_id
1 'polypeptide(L)'
;MKRKLSLAAAVTIRDIYMDDILTGSSDFQEVQLLQPELIRLFKKVGMSLHKWCSNTPEILTSIPKEEQYWDFPLPVVRQNN
;
A
#
# COMPACT_ATOMS: atom_id res chain seq x y z
N MET A 1 22.60 15.60 14.96
CA MET A 1 21.14 15.61 15.19
C MET A 1 20.51 14.56 14.27
N LYS A 2 20.09 13.39 14.77
CA LYS A 2 19.40 12.39 13.93
C LYS A 2 17.95 12.86 13.76
N ARG A 3 17.54 13.19 12.53
CA ARG A 3 16.13 13.52 12.25
C ARG A 3 15.31 12.25 12.45
N LYS A 4 14.30 12.28 13.32
CA LYS A 4 13.28 11.24 13.39
C LYS A 4 12.49 11.30 12.08
N LEU A 5 12.78 10.38 11.17
CA LEU A 5 12.02 10.22 9.92
C LEU A 5 10.68 9.57 10.26
N SER A 6 9.60 9.99 9.60
CA SER A 6 8.31 9.29 9.69
C SER A 6 8.45 7.90 9.06
N LEU A 7 7.58 6.96 9.46
CA LEU A 7 7.61 5.60 8.94
C LEU A 7 7.46 5.60 7.42
N ALA A 8 6.52 6.40 6.90
CA ALA A 8 6.35 6.57 5.47
C ALA A 8 7.62 7.08 4.76
N ALA A 9 8.38 8.01 5.35
CA ALA A 9 9.59 8.53 4.70
C ALA A 9 10.70 7.48 4.61
N ALA A 10 10.84 6.61 5.63
CA ALA A 10 11.78 5.50 5.58
C ALA A 10 11.37 4.49 4.50
N VAL A 11 10.09 4.16 4.42
CA VAL A 11 9.51 3.25 3.43
C VAL A 11 9.64 3.79 2.01
N THR A 12 9.37 5.08 1.78
CA THR A 12 9.54 5.72 0.46
C THR A 12 10.97 5.60 -0.08
N ILE A 13 11.97 5.52 0.80
CA ILE A 13 13.38 5.39 0.39
C ILE A 13 13.75 3.92 0.14
N ARG A 14 13.21 2.98 0.93
CA ARG A 14 13.64 1.58 0.95
C ARG A 14 12.79 0.66 0.06
N ASP A 15 11.49 0.92 0.01
CA ASP A 15 10.47 -0.06 -0.39
C ASP A 15 9.72 0.35 -1.68
N ILE A 16 10.17 1.42 -2.33
CA ILE A 16 9.66 1.82 -3.64
C ILE A 16 10.44 1.10 -4.73
N TYR A 17 9.70 0.42 -5.61
CA TYR A 17 10.22 -0.14 -6.84
C TYR A 17 9.39 0.38 -8.00
N MET A 18 9.99 1.23 -8.84
CA MET A 18 9.29 1.90 -9.94
C MET A 18 8.03 2.63 -9.42
N ASP A 19 6.85 2.23 -9.89
CA ASP A 19 5.56 2.82 -9.50
C ASP A 19 4.89 2.12 -8.30
N ASP A 20 5.48 1.02 -7.80
CA ASP A 20 4.92 0.20 -6.73
C ASP A 20 5.63 0.42 -5.39
N ILE A 21 4.87 0.29 -4.29
CA ILE A 21 5.39 0.33 -2.91
C ILE A 21 5.12 -1.03 -2.27
N LEU A 22 6.19 -1.77 -2.00
CA LEU A 22 6.12 -3.12 -1.42
C LEU A 22 6.68 -3.10 -0.01
N THR A 23 5.82 -2.83 0.97
CA THR A 23 6.19 -2.68 2.38
C THR A 23 5.42 -3.63 3.28
N GLY A 24 6.03 -3.96 4.42
CA GLY A 24 5.42 -4.75 5.48
C GLY A 24 6.18 -4.58 6.79
N SER A 25 5.56 -4.99 7.88
CA SER A 25 6.17 -5.09 9.20
C SER A 25 5.69 -6.35 9.92
N SER A 26 6.46 -6.82 10.88
CA SER A 26 6.04 -7.84 11.85
C SER A 26 5.08 -7.29 12.91
N ASP A 27 4.98 -5.96 13.04
CA ASP A 27 4.04 -5.28 13.94
C ASP A 27 2.85 -4.74 13.15
N PHE A 28 1.67 -5.29 13.44
CA PHE A 28 0.41 -4.87 12.83
C PHE A 28 0.12 -3.38 13.06
N GLN A 29 0.43 -2.83 14.24
CA GLN A 29 0.18 -1.42 14.55
C GLN A 29 1.05 -0.50 13.69
N GLU A 30 2.28 -0.91 13.40
CA GLU A 30 3.20 -0.16 12.54
C GLU A 30 2.64 -0.06 11.11
N VAL A 31 2.14 -1.17 10.55
CA VAL A 31 1.55 -1.15 9.20
C VAL A 31 0.25 -0.34 9.17
N GLN A 32 -0.57 -0.44 10.22
CA GLN A 32 -1.79 0.34 10.35
C GLN A 32 -1.52 1.86 10.41
N LEU A 33 -0.40 2.29 11.01
CA LEU A 33 0.03 3.69 10.99
C LEU A 33 0.69 4.10 9.68
N LEU A 34 1.40 3.18 9.03
CA LEU A 34 2.15 3.44 7.81
C LEU A 34 1.24 3.79 6.62
N GLN A 35 0.13 3.06 6.43
CA GLN A 35 -0.81 3.28 5.32
C GLN A 35 -1.30 4.75 5.24
N PRO A 36 -1.90 5.34 6.29
CA PRO A 36 -2.35 6.73 6.24
C PRO A 36 -1.20 7.74 6.14
N GLU A 37 -0.02 7.43 6.70
CA GLU A 37 1.16 8.28 6.51
C GLU A 37 1.63 8.32 5.05
N LEU A 38 1.64 7.17 4.36
CA LEU A 38 1.98 7.09 2.93
C LEU A 38 0.97 7.86 2.09
N ILE A 39 -0.33 7.65 2.29
CA ILE A 39 -1.39 8.39 1.58
C ILE A 39 -1.19 9.89 1.75
N ARG A 40 -0.97 10.36 2.98
CA ARG A 40 -0.75 11.78 3.27
C ARG A 40 0.54 12.31 2.65
N LEU A 41 1.60 11.51 2.63
CA LEU A 41 2.89 11.89 2.04
C LEU A 41 2.77 12.10 0.52
N PHE A 42 2.21 11.12 -0.19
CA PHE A 42 2.06 11.20 -1.64
C PHE A 42 1.05 12.27 -2.06
N LYS A 43 -0.03 12.46 -1.29
CA LYS A 43 -0.99 13.53 -1.53
C LYS A 43 -0.36 14.93 -1.49
N LYS A 44 0.67 15.14 -0.65
CA LYS A 44 1.39 16.43 -0.59
C LYS A 44 2.18 16.75 -1.86
N VAL A 45 2.58 15.74 -2.62
CA VAL A 45 3.30 15.91 -3.89
C VAL A 45 2.38 15.76 -5.11
N GLY A 46 1.05 15.76 -4.90
CA GLY A 46 0.07 15.66 -5.98
C GLY A 46 -0.09 14.25 -6.54
N MET A 47 0.36 13.23 -5.83
CA MET A 47 0.24 11.83 -6.22
C MET A 47 -0.80 11.11 -5.37
N SER A 48 -1.48 10.14 -5.97
CA SER A 48 -2.45 9.26 -5.31
C SER A 48 -1.99 7.82 -5.44
N LEU A 49 -2.02 7.09 -4.33
CA LEU A 49 -1.72 5.65 -4.30
C LEU A 49 -3.00 4.87 -4.58
N HIS A 50 -2.92 3.86 -5.43
CA HIS A 50 -4.05 3.05 -5.88
C HIS A 50 -3.68 1.56 -5.90
N LYS A 51 -4.68 0.70 -6.11
CA LYS A 51 -4.52 -0.76 -6.18
C LYS A 51 -3.96 -1.38 -4.89
N TRP A 52 -4.43 -0.89 -3.74
CA TRP A 52 -4.02 -1.37 -2.43
C TRP A 52 -4.30 -2.87 -2.28
N CYS A 53 -3.31 -3.63 -1.82
CA CYS A 53 -3.43 -5.04 -1.52
C CYS A 53 -2.63 -5.38 -0.24
N SER A 54 -3.08 -6.39 0.49
CA SER A 54 -2.46 -6.83 1.75
C SER A 54 -2.80 -8.30 1.99
N ASN A 55 -1.87 -9.02 2.62
CA ASN A 55 -2.14 -10.36 3.16
C ASN A 55 -3.01 -10.32 4.44
N THR A 56 -3.20 -9.14 5.01
CA THR A 56 -3.97 -8.87 6.22
C THR A 56 -5.13 -7.95 5.86
N PRO A 57 -6.34 -8.49 5.61
CA PRO A 57 -7.50 -7.74 5.11
C PRO A 57 -7.94 -6.58 6.00
N GLU A 58 -7.69 -6.65 7.30
CA GLU A 58 -7.99 -5.62 8.29
C GLU A 58 -7.29 -4.29 7.98
N ILE A 59 -6.14 -4.34 7.31
CA ILE A 59 -5.40 -3.14 6.88
C ILE A 59 -6.13 -2.42 5.74
N LEU A 60 -6.95 -3.13 4.95
CA LEU A 60 -7.65 -2.57 3.81
C LEU A 60 -9.00 -1.95 4.17
N THR A 61 -9.51 -2.15 5.40
CA THR A 61 -10.88 -1.70 5.77
C THR A 61 -11.06 -0.18 5.67
N SER A 62 -9.98 0.60 5.77
CA SER A 62 -9.95 2.06 5.62
C SER A 62 -9.86 2.55 4.17
N ILE A 63 -9.62 1.65 3.22
CA ILE A 63 -9.44 1.99 1.79
C ILE A 63 -10.77 1.75 1.06
N PRO A 64 -11.25 2.67 0.20
CA PRO A 64 -12.41 2.43 -0.67
C PRO A 64 -12.21 1.18 -1.54
N LYS A 65 -13.29 0.44 -1.82
CA LYS A 65 -13.20 -0.82 -2.59
C LYS A 65 -12.62 -0.61 -3.99
N GLU A 66 -12.88 0.54 -4.58
CA GLU A 66 -12.40 0.95 -5.90
C GLU A 66 -10.89 1.21 -5.92
N GLU A 67 -10.30 1.48 -4.76
CA GLU A 67 -8.86 1.66 -4.58
C GLU A 67 -8.16 0.37 -4.13
N GLN A 68 -8.90 -0.67 -3.75
CA GLN A 68 -8.38 -1.99 -3.38
C GLN A 68 -8.25 -2.88 -4.62
N TYR A 69 -7.00 -3.17 -5.03
CA TYR A 69 -6.64 -4.05 -6.16
C TYR A 69 -7.27 -3.67 -7.53
N TRP A 70 -6.82 -4.32 -8.61
CA TRP A 70 -7.48 -4.23 -9.92
C TRP A 70 -8.47 -5.38 -10.05
N ASP A 71 -9.74 -5.08 -10.24
CA ASP A 71 -10.75 -6.05 -10.68
C ASP A 71 -10.47 -6.42 -12.15
N PHE A 72 -9.30 -7.00 -12.43
CA PHE A 72 -9.05 -7.64 -13.72
C PHE A 72 -9.76 -8.99 -13.62
N PRO A 73 -10.87 -9.23 -14.35
CA PRO A 73 -11.31 -10.60 -14.54
C PRO A 73 -10.13 -11.29 -15.20
N LEU A 74 -9.52 -12.25 -14.51
CA LEU A 74 -8.62 -13.18 -15.17
C LEU A 74 -9.39 -13.68 -16.40
N PRO A 75 -8.82 -13.62 -17.63
CA PRO A 75 -9.47 -14.25 -18.76
C PRO A 75 -9.72 -15.70 -18.33
N VAL A 76 -11.01 -16.05 -18.24
CA VAL A 76 -11.54 -17.32 -17.75
C VAL A 76 -10.51 -18.42 -18.05
N VAL A 77 -9.85 -18.93 -17.01
CA VAL A 77 -9.12 -20.19 -17.15
C VAL A 77 -10.21 -21.15 -17.58
N ARG A 78 -10.17 -21.54 -18.86
CA ARG A 78 -11.13 -22.50 -19.41
C ARG A 78 -11.12 -23.68 -18.46
N GLN A 79 -12.25 -23.91 -17.79
CA GLN A 79 -12.49 -25.17 -17.11
C GLN A 79 -12.47 -26.24 -18.20
N ASN A 80 -11.32 -26.87 -18.38
CA ASN A 80 -11.13 -27.97 -19.28
C ASN A 80 -10.95 -29.23 -18.43
N ASN A 81 -11.97 -30.09 -18.51
CA ASN A 81 -12.10 -31.48 -18.07
C ASN A 81 -11.91 -31.81 -16.60
#